data_AF-A0A919W463-F1
#
_entry.id   AF-A0A919W463-F1
#
_cell.length_a   1.000
_cell.length_b   1.000
_cell.length_c   1.000
_cell.angle_alpha   90.00
_cell.angle_beta   90.00
_cell.angle_gamma   90.00
#
_symmetry.space_group_name_H-M   'P 1'
#
loop_
_entity.id
_entity.type
_entity.pdbx_description
1 polymer ?
#
loop_
_entity_poly.entity_id
_entity_poly.type
_entity_poly.pdbx_seq_one_letter_code
_entity_poly.pdbx_strand_id
1 'polypeptide(L)'
;MLTKWWSPIATVHNPAGYRLRVQQLSGRVTRSSRRGCPATSASLQVRPYTGRLPVVVAAHGRTDLAGALPVTMPSGTSEKYAGAWFTINISGVGYRADR
;
A
#
# COMPACT_ATOMS: atom_id res chain seq x y z
N MET A 1 18.53 -15.06 9.21
CA MET A 1 17.15 -14.57 9.01
C MET A 1 17.23 -13.30 8.18
N LEU A 2 16.84 -13.34 6.89
CA LEU A 2 16.88 -12.18 5.99
C LEU A 2 15.53 -11.46 6.03
N THR A 3 15.42 -10.41 6.84
CA THR A 3 14.27 -9.51 6.88
C THR A 3 14.34 -8.58 5.67
N LYS A 4 13.83 -9.03 4.52
CA LYS A 4 13.76 -8.21 3.32
C LYS A 4 12.54 -7.30 3.42
N TRP A 5 12.76 -6.05 3.78
CA TRP A 5 11.74 -5.00 3.86
C TRP A 5 11.49 -4.42 2.47
N TRP A 6 10.23 -4.33 2.04
CA TRP A 6 9.87 -3.67 0.80
C TRP A 6 8.89 -2.52 1.07
N SER A 7 9.22 -1.37 0.50
CA SER A 7 8.46 -0.13 0.58
C SER A 7 8.15 0.29 -0.86
N PRO A 8 7.03 -0.15 -1.45
CA PRO A 8 6.67 0.27 -2.79
C PRO A 8 6.45 1.78 -2.81
N ILE A 9 7.12 2.47 -3.76
CA ILE A 9 6.75 3.83 -4.14
C ILE A 9 5.35 3.72 -4.77
N ALA A 10 4.41 4.50 -4.26
CA ALA A 10 3.05 4.53 -4.79
C ALA A 10 2.97 5.59 -5.90
N THR A 11 2.62 5.17 -7.12
CA THR A 11 2.28 6.08 -8.20
C THR A 11 0.76 6.23 -8.29
N VAL A 12 0.28 7.47 -8.36
CA VAL A 12 -1.13 7.76 -8.66
C VAL A 12 -1.25 8.20 -10.10
N HIS A 13 -2.16 7.55 -10.83
CA HIS A 13 -2.59 7.96 -12.16
C HIS A 13 -4.01 8.53 -12.07
N ASN A 14 -4.19 9.76 -12.56
CA ASN A 14 -5.48 10.43 -12.59
C ASN A 14 -6.03 10.44 -14.02
N PRO A 15 -6.92 9.52 -14.40
CA PRO A 15 -7.50 9.49 -15.74
C PRO A 15 -8.56 10.57 -15.96
N ALA A 16 -8.99 11.29 -14.92
CA ALA A 16 -10.06 12.28 -15.01
C ALA A 16 -9.58 13.61 -15.63
N GLY A 17 -10.50 14.32 -16.29
CA GLY A 17 -10.30 15.66 -16.87
C GLY A 17 -10.28 16.81 -15.85
N TYR A 18 -10.13 16.50 -14.56
CA TYR A 18 -10.03 17.48 -13.48
C TYR A 18 -8.91 17.07 -12.53
N ARG A 19 -8.40 18.03 -11.74
CA ARG A 19 -7.37 17.77 -10.74
C ARG A 19 -7.92 16.90 -9.62
N LEU A 20 -7.16 15.91 -9.20
CA LEU A 20 -7.52 15.00 -8.10
C LEU A 20 -6.68 15.34 -6.87
N ARG A 21 -7.32 15.64 -5.74
CA ARG A 21 -6.67 15.74 -4.43
C ARG A 21 -6.78 14.40 -3.71
N VAL A 22 -5.70 13.65 -3.69
CA VAL A 22 -5.58 12.40 -2.92
C VAL A 22 -5.35 12.76 -1.45
N GLN A 23 -6.23 12.30 -0.56
CA GLN A 23 -6.17 12.62 0.88
C GLN A 23 -5.70 11.46 1.72
N GLN A 24 -6.01 10.24 1.32
CA GLN A 24 -5.67 9.04 2.08
C GLN A 24 -5.17 7.96 1.13
N LEU A 25 -4.22 7.19 1.63
CA LEU A 25 -3.73 5.97 1.01
C LEU A 25 -3.59 4.91 2.11
N SER A 26 -4.12 3.73 1.87
CA SER A 26 -4.05 2.60 2.78
C SER A 26 -3.77 1.32 2.01
N GLY A 27 -3.22 0.33 2.71
CA GLY A 27 -3.05 -1.00 2.16
C GLY A 27 -3.49 -2.06 3.16
N ARG A 28 -4.02 -3.17 2.64
CA ARG A 28 -4.47 -4.30 3.45
C ARG A 28 -4.07 -5.60 2.78
N VAL A 29 -3.58 -6.55 3.57
CA VAL A 29 -3.36 -7.92 3.11
C VAL A 29 -4.72 -8.60 2.94
N THR A 30 -5.01 -9.11 1.75
CA THR A 30 -6.31 -9.71 1.42
C THR A 30 -6.22 -11.20 1.15
N ARG A 31 -5.05 -11.70 0.72
CA ARG A 31 -4.87 -13.12 0.38
C ARG A 31 -3.47 -13.61 0.68
N SER A 32 -3.37 -14.91 0.90
CA SER A 32 -2.13 -15.67 1.02
C SER A 32 -2.23 -16.90 0.13
N SER A 33 -1.11 -17.31 -0.47
CA SER A 33 -1.05 -18.52 -1.31
C SER A 33 -1.07 -19.82 -0.51
N ARG A 34 -0.87 -19.78 0.82
CA ARG A 34 -0.75 -20.97 1.66
C ARG A 34 -1.91 -21.09 2.65
N ARG A 35 -2.54 -22.27 2.70
CA ARG A 35 -3.66 -22.57 3.62
C ARG A 35 -3.28 -22.45 5.10
N GLY A 36 -2.09 -22.91 5.50
CA GLY A 36 -1.61 -22.82 6.90
C GLY A 36 -1.10 -21.43 7.32
N CYS A 37 -1.24 -20.44 6.44
CA CYS A 37 -0.66 -19.10 6.55
C CYS A 37 -1.76 -18.09 6.17
N PRO A 38 -2.73 -17.83 7.06
CA PRO A 38 -3.86 -16.97 6.73
C PRO A 38 -3.41 -15.51 6.55
N ALA A 39 -4.06 -14.80 5.63
CA ALA A 39 -3.77 -13.40 5.31
C ALA A 39 -4.32 -12.44 6.38
N THR A 40 -3.65 -12.38 7.52
CA THR A 40 -4.03 -11.54 8.66
C THR A 40 -2.88 -10.62 9.06
N SER A 41 -3.18 -9.60 9.88
CA SER A 41 -2.17 -8.70 10.46
C SER A 41 -1.14 -9.41 11.37
N ALA A 42 -1.41 -10.65 11.80
CA ALA A 42 -0.43 -11.46 12.51
C ALA A 42 0.60 -12.11 11.55
N SER A 43 0.23 -12.33 10.29
CA SER A 43 1.10 -12.91 9.27
C SER A 43 1.94 -11.86 8.52
N LEU A 44 1.31 -10.74 8.19
CA LEU A 44 1.92 -9.64 7.46
C LEU A 44 1.12 -8.37 7.75
N GLN A 45 1.82 -7.31 8.10
CA GLN A 45 1.23 -6.00 8.39
C GLN A 45 1.54 -5.05 7.25
N VAL A 46 0.52 -4.32 6.81
CA VAL A 46 0.70 -3.13 6.00
C VAL A 46 0.46 -1.94 6.92
N ARG A 47 1.49 -1.11 7.07
CA ARG A 47 1.49 0.03 7.97
C ARG A 47 0.93 1.28 7.29
N PRO A 48 0.56 2.32 8.05
CA PRO A 48 0.11 3.59 7.48
C PRO A 48 1.13 4.16 6.50
N TYR A 49 0.62 4.87 5.50
CA TYR A 49 1.44 5.56 4.50
C TYR A 49 2.36 6.58 5.17
N THR A 50 3.64 6.59 4.81
CA THR A 50 4.67 7.42 5.47
C THR A 50 4.91 8.77 4.81
N GLY A 51 4.40 8.96 3.59
CA GLY A 51 4.57 10.21 2.86
C GLY A 51 3.56 11.28 3.24
N ARG A 52 3.74 12.47 2.69
CA ARG A 52 2.83 13.59 2.91
C ARG A 52 1.57 13.44 2.04
N LEU A 53 0.42 13.59 2.68
CA LEU A 53 -0.88 13.78 2.04
C LEU A 53 -1.53 15.04 2.67
N PRO A 54 -2.39 15.77 1.96
CA PRO A 54 -2.87 15.46 0.62
C PRO A 54 -1.89 15.82 -0.50
N VAL A 55 -2.03 15.18 -1.65
CA VAL A 55 -1.29 15.49 -2.89
C VAL A 55 -2.29 15.79 -4.00
N VAL A 56 -2.00 16.82 -4.80
CA VAL A 56 -2.80 17.17 -5.98
C VAL A 56 -2.13 16.57 -7.22
N VAL A 57 -2.90 15.78 -7.96
CA VAL A 57 -2.52 15.19 -9.24
C VAL A 57 -3.24 15.95 -10.35
N ALA A 58 -2.51 16.39 -11.36
CA ALA A 58 -3.08 17.11 -12.50
C ALA A 58 -4.15 16.27 -13.23
N ALA A 59 -5.03 16.93 -13.97
CA ALA A 59 -5.96 16.25 -14.89
C ALA A 59 -5.17 15.43 -15.91
N HIS A 60 -5.60 14.19 -16.17
CA HIS A 60 -4.89 13.23 -17.02
C HIS A 60 -3.41 13.00 -16.62
N GLY A 61 -3.06 13.33 -15.38
CA GLY A 61 -1.69 13.36 -14.88
C GLY A 61 -1.28 12.06 -14.19
N ARG A 62 0.02 11.95 -13.95
CA ARG A 62 0.65 10.90 -13.14
C ARG A 62 1.61 11.54 -12.15
N THR A 63 1.62 11.06 -10.92
CA THR A 63 2.52 11.57 -9.88
C THR A 63 2.99 10.43 -8.99
N ASP A 64 4.30 10.36 -8.79
CA ASP A 64 4.90 9.50 -7.78
C ASP A 64 4.78 10.17 -6.43
N LEU A 65 4.22 9.46 -5.45
CA LEU A 65 4.06 9.99 -4.12
C LEU A 65 5.39 9.86 -3.35
N ALA A 66 5.75 10.91 -2.62
CA ALA A 66 6.96 10.96 -1.81
C ALA A 66 6.79 10.19 -0.48
N GLY A 67 6.63 8.87 -0.55
CA GLY A 67 6.47 7.98 0.59
C GLY A 67 6.20 6.54 0.18
N ALA A 68 5.87 5.69 1.16
CA ALA A 68 5.57 4.28 0.92
C ALA A 68 4.52 3.75 1.90
N LEU A 69 3.97 2.58 1.58
CA LEU A 69 3.21 1.75 2.52
C LEU A 69 4.15 0.67 3.08
N PRO A 70 4.69 0.82 4.31
CA PRO A 70 5.63 -0.15 4.84
C PRO A 70 4.96 -1.50 5.03
N VAL A 71 5.58 -2.55 4.50
CA VAL A 71 5.12 -3.92 4.66
C VAL A 71 6.06 -4.64 5.63
N THR A 72 5.52 -5.11 6.73
CA THR A 72 6.30 -5.70 7.82
C THR A 72 5.77 -7.08 8.19
N MET A 73 6.66 -8.05 8.30
CA MET A 73 6.33 -9.37 8.85
C MET A 73 6.57 -9.34 10.37
N PRO A 74 5.54 -9.54 11.22
CA PRO A 74 5.71 -9.45 12.68
C PRO A 74 6.70 -10.49 13.22
N SER A 75 7.47 -10.12 14.24
CA SER A 75 8.34 -11.05 14.97
C SER A 75 7.50 -12.17 15.61
N GLY A 76 7.90 -13.43 15.41
CA GLY A 76 7.15 -14.60 15.89
C GLY A 76 6.26 -15.26 14.82
N THR A 77 6.30 -14.78 13.57
CA THR A 77 5.77 -15.55 12.44
C THR A 77 6.59 -16.83 12.28
N SER A 78 5.95 -17.99 12.46
CA SER A 78 6.63 -19.28 12.34
C SER A 78 7.04 -19.61 10.90
N GLU A 79 7.91 -20.60 10.71
CA GLU A 79 8.38 -21.05 9.39
C GLU A 79 7.24 -21.41 8.41
N LYS A 80 6.01 -21.64 8.90
CA LYS A 80 4.82 -21.87 8.06
C LYS A 80 4.54 -20.72 7.07
N TYR A 81 4.99 -19.50 7.40
CA TYR A 81 4.88 -18.30 6.56
C TYR A 81 6.00 -18.18 5.52
N ALA A 82 7.10 -18.93 5.65
CA ALA A 82 8.25 -18.85 4.75
C ALA A 82 7.88 -19.29 3.33
N GLY A 83 8.19 -18.47 2.33
CA GLY A 83 7.85 -18.75 0.92
C GLY A 83 6.36 -18.63 0.59
N ALA A 84 5.54 -18.07 1.48
CA ALA A 84 4.16 -17.70 1.15
C ALA A 84 4.15 -16.41 0.32
N TRP A 85 3.22 -16.34 -0.64
CA TRP A 85 2.93 -15.12 -1.40
C TRP A 85 1.71 -14.45 -0.80
N PHE A 86 1.80 -13.14 -0.58
CA PHE A 86 0.70 -12.33 -0.06
C PHE A 86 0.20 -11.37 -1.13
N THR A 87 -1.11 -11.23 -1.21
CA THR A 87 -1.76 -10.19 -2.01
C THR A 87 -2.09 -9.01 -1.10
N ILE A 88 -1.63 -7.82 -1.49
CA ILE A 88 -1.92 -6.57 -0.80
C ILE A 88 -2.84 -5.76 -1.72
N ASN A 89 -4.01 -5.41 -1.23
CA ASN A 89 -4.86 -4.43 -1.88
C ASN A 89 -4.46 -3.03 -1.40
N ILE A 90 -4.27 -2.11 -2.34
CA ILE A 90 -3.97 -0.70 -2.06
C ILE A 90 -5.21 0.11 -2.43
N SER A 91 -5.65 0.98 -1.53
CA SER A 91 -6.83 1.81 -1.71
C SER A 91 -6.51 3.25 -1.38
N GLY A 92 -7.12 4.18 -2.10
CA GLY A 92 -6.97 5.62 -1.88
C GLY A 92 -8.32 6.31 -1.81
N VAL A 93 -8.37 7.41 -1.07
CA VAL A 93 -9.52 8.33 -1.06
C VAL A 93 -9.06 9.66 -1.64
N GLY A 94 -9.80 10.16 -2.62
CA GLY A 94 -9.51 11.44 -3.26
C GLY A 94 -10.77 12.17 -3.67
N TYR A 95 -10.63 13.48 -3.85
CA TYR A 95 -11.71 14.38 -4.22
C TYR A 95 -11.29 15.22 -5.43
N ARG A 96 -12.27 15.70 -6.19
CA ARG A 96 -12.01 16.75 -7.19
C ARG A 96 -11.40 17.96 -6.49
N ALA A 97 -10.36 18.54 -7.08
CA ALA A 97 -9.71 19.76 -6.61
C ALA A 97 -10.14 20.92 -7.51
N ASP A 98 -10.67 21.97 -6.89
CA ASP A 98 -11.34 23.07 -7.60
C ASP A 98 -10.40 24.25 -7.90
N ARG A 99 -9.14 24.20 -7.42
CA ARG A 99 -8.10 25.21 -7.66
C ARG A 99 -6.74 24.61 -7.94
#